data_AF-A0A970WY88-F1
#
_entry.id   AF-A0A970WY88-F1
#
_cell.length_a   1.000
_cell.length_b   1.000
_cell.length_c   1.000
_cell.angle_alpha   90.00
_cell.angle_beta   90.00
_cell.angle_gamma   90.00
#
_symmetry.space_group_name_H-M   'P 1'
#
loop_
_entity.id
_entity.type
_entity.pdbx_description
1 polymer ?
#
loop_
_entity_poly.entity_id
_entity_poly.type
_entity_poly.pdbx_seq_one_letter_code
_entity_poly.pdbx_strand_id
1 'polypeptide(L)'
;MNFIKKNFKSFIFLLSFVAIVFISMAIANGIQKDFGNIDVTVGTFETTYKTIAGEEKTGKIAYKLYTPKTATATNKASALLLLHGYQNDHETSAAYALELARRGVVVLAIDEFGHGATSISLINRGYVNHKVTVNYGTDSEENKTFVGISGPERYKVMMNFSNMKFFLDKYSRDEEGNQILDSSMGGIAAYSYLSTLSYVDSTKMAVSGHSMGTWASWSVSANFSGTAIEPKATILQAGELFTKDAYDYANIHFNNVLLLTAKWDEFNMFRDYSKQTVNDSIIQNDITSEFLGVAKGSGE
;
A
#
# COMPACT_ATOMS: atom_id res chain seq x y z
N MET A 1 -34.92 47.27 0.87
CA MET A 1 -36.09 46.39 0.61
C MET A 1 -36.41 46.18 -0.89
N ASN A 2 -36.19 47.16 -1.79
CA ASN A 2 -36.47 47.01 -3.23
C ASN A 2 -35.55 46.05 -3.99
N PHE A 3 -34.29 45.90 -3.57
CA PHE A 3 -33.34 45.01 -4.23
C PHE A 3 -33.75 43.52 -4.13
N ILE A 4 -34.20 43.09 -2.95
CA ILE A 4 -34.63 41.70 -2.71
C ILE A 4 -35.93 41.40 -3.48
N LYS A 5 -36.89 42.33 -3.48
CA LYS A 5 -38.12 42.17 -4.28
C LYS A 5 -37.83 42.08 -5.78
N LYS A 6 -36.91 42.92 -6.30
CA LYS A 6 -36.52 42.92 -7.73
C LYS A 6 -35.80 41.64 -8.15
N ASN A 7 -35.04 41.01 -7.24
CA ASN A 7 -34.24 39.82 -7.52
C ASN A 7 -34.79 38.55 -6.87
N PHE A 8 -36.07 38.52 -6.50
CA PHE A 8 -36.66 37.43 -5.71
C PHE A 8 -36.48 36.04 -6.36
N LYS A 9 -36.65 35.94 -7.69
CA LYS A 9 -36.40 34.70 -8.44
C LYS A 9 -34.95 34.24 -8.33
N SER A 10 -34.00 35.16 -8.48
CA SER A 10 -32.57 34.86 -8.34
C SER A 10 -32.21 34.39 -6.94
N PHE A 11 -32.83 34.95 -5.90
CA PHE A 11 -32.68 34.48 -4.52
C PHE A 11 -33.22 33.06 -4.31
N ILE A 12 -34.37 32.73 -4.90
CA ILE A 12 -34.92 31.36 -4.87
C ILE A 12 -33.95 30.38 -5.53
N PHE A 13 -33.42 30.72 -6.72
CA PHE A 13 -32.45 29.85 -7.40
C PHE A 13 -31.17 29.67 -6.57
N LEU A 14 -30.63 30.75 -6.00
CA LEU A 14 -29.47 30.67 -5.13
C LEU A 14 -29.72 29.75 -3.92
N LEU A 15 -30.85 29.94 -3.23
CA LEU A 15 -31.23 29.09 -2.09
C LEU A 15 -31.42 27.63 -2.51
N SER A 16 -31.98 27.37 -3.70
CA SER A 16 -32.12 26.01 -4.22
C SER A 16 -30.77 25.34 -4.50
N PHE A 17 -29.81 26.06 -5.08
CA PHE A 17 -28.46 25.52 -5.32
C PHE A 17 -27.72 25.26 -4.01
N VAL A 18 -27.84 26.17 -3.04
CA VAL A 18 -27.27 25.97 -1.70
C VAL A 18 -27.90 24.72 -1.03
N ALA A 19 -29.21 24.55 -1.12
CA ALA A 19 -29.89 23.37 -0.59
C ALA A 19 -29.42 22.08 -1.28
N ILE A 20 -29.28 22.09 -2.61
CA ILE A 20 -28.78 20.94 -3.39
C ILE A 20 -27.35 20.57 -2.96
N VAL A 21 -26.49 21.55 -2.71
CA VAL A 21 -25.12 21.30 -2.20
C VAL A 21 -25.17 20.58 -0.85
N PHE A 22 -25.93 21.09 0.12
CA PHE A 22 -26.03 20.45 1.44
C PHE A 22 -26.66 19.06 1.39
N ILE A 23 -27.68 18.85 0.56
CA ILE A 23 -28.30 17.52 0.36
C ILE A 23 -27.28 16.56 -0.25
N SER A 24 -26.52 17.00 -1.26
CA SER A 24 -25.49 16.18 -1.90
C SER A 24 -24.37 15.81 -0.91
N MET A 25 -23.94 16.75 -0.07
CA MET A 25 -22.97 16.48 1.00
C MET A 25 -23.50 15.48 2.03
N ALA A 26 -24.77 15.60 2.43
CA ALA A 26 -25.40 14.66 3.36
C ALA A 26 -25.48 13.23 2.78
N ILE A 27 -25.86 13.10 1.50
CA ILE A 27 -25.88 11.82 0.79
C ILE A 27 -24.47 11.24 0.68
N ALA A 28 -23.49 12.05 0.29
CA ALA A 28 -22.09 11.63 0.17
C ALA A 28 -21.52 11.15 1.52
N ASN A 29 -21.80 11.86 2.62
CA ASN A 29 -21.41 11.42 3.96
C ASN A 29 -22.15 10.13 4.37
N GLY A 30 -23.42 9.99 3.99
CA GLY A 30 -24.17 8.74 4.16
C GLY A 30 -23.47 7.57 3.47
N ILE A 31 -23.15 7.70 2.19
CA ILE A 31 -22.46 6.66 1.41
C ILE A 31 -21.12 6.29 2.06
N GLN A 32 -20.30 7.28 2.44
CA GLN A 32 -18.97 7.06 3.04
C GLN A 32 -18.99 6.34 4.39
N LYS A 33 -20.14 6.24 5.04
CA LYS A 33 -20.31 5.56 6.34
C LYS A 33 -21.28 4.39 6.26
N ASP A 34 -21.61 3.96 5.05
CA ASP A 34 -22.68 2.99 4.79
C ASP A 34 -23.98 3.31 5.55
N PHE A 35 -24.39 4.57 5.43
CA PHE A 35 -25.53 5.17 6.13
C PHE A 35 -25.52 4.96 7.65
N GLY A 36 -24.33 4.86 8.24
CA GLY A 36 -24.12 4.72 9.67
C GLY A 36 -23.80 3.29 10.13
N ASN A 37 -23.64 2.32 9.22
CA ASN A 37 -23.19 0.96 9.57
C ASN A 37 -21.67 0.84 9.75
N ILE A 38 -20.91 1.84 9.29
CA ILE A 38 -19.45 1.87 9.36
C ILE A 38 -19.01 3.15 10.06
N ASP A 39 -18.24 3.00 11.13
CA ASP A 39 -17.55 4.10 11.78
C ASP A 39 -16.23 4.36 11.05
N VAL A 40 -16.05 5.60 10.58
CA VAL A 40 -14.84 6.04 9.87
C VAL A 40 -14.13 7.07 10.74
N THR A 41 -12.91 6.75 11.17
CA THR A 41 -12.08 7.62 12.01
C THR A 41 -10.76 7.93 11.31
N VAL A 42 -10.24 9.14 11.54
CA VAL A 42 -8.93 9.57 11.05
C VAL A 42 -8.09 9.93 12.28
N GLY A 43 -6.83 9.54 12.28
CA GLY A 43 -5.97 9.75 13.44
C GLY A 43 -4.49 9.55 13.12
N THR A 44 -3.69 9.50 14.18
CA THR A 44 -2.28 9.14 14.09
C THR A 44 -1.94 8.15 15.21
N PHE A 45 -0.94 7.30 14.99
CA PHE A 45 -0.29 6.53 16.06
C PHE A 45 1.22 6.74 15.99
N GLU A 46 1.90 6.58 17.13
CA GLU A 46 3.36 6.74 17.21
C GLU A 46 4.07 5.41 16.94
N THR A 47 5.22 5.50 16.25
CA THR A 47 6.12 4.37 16.02
C THR A 47 7.56 4.82 16.10
N THR A 48 8.43 3.91 16.54
CA THR A 48 9.88 4.08 16.42
C THR A 48 10.32 3.68 15.01
N TYR A 49 11.26 4.43 14.44
CA TYR A 49 11.88 4.13 13.16
C TYR A 49 13.37 4.47 13.20
N LYS A 50 14.15 3.85 12.31
CA LYS A 50 15.57 4.12 12.15
C LYS A 50 15.77 5.15 11.03
N THR A 51 16.56 6.17 11.29
CA THR A 51 16.95 7.16 10.29
C THR A 51 18.09 6.65 9.41
N ILE A 52 18.29 7.26 8.24
CA ILE A 52 19.45 6.97 7.39
C ILE A 52 20.80 7.29 8.07
N ALA A 53 20.80 8.20 9.06
CA ALA A 53 21.96 8.48 9.90
C ALA A 53 22.22 7.40 10.97
N GLY A 54 21.36 6.38 11.06
CA GLY A 54 21.46 5.29 12.02
C GLY A 54 20.82 5.57 13.38
N GLU A 55 20.28 6.77 13.61
CA GLU A 55 19.58 7.15 14.85
C GLU A 55 18.18 6.53 14.92
N GLU A 56 17.75 6.09 16.09
CA GLU A 56 16.36 5.74 16.36
C GLU A 56 15.56 6.99 16.76
N LYS A 57 14.39 7.17 16.15
CA LYS A 57 13.48 8.29 16.44
C LYS A 57 12.04 7.80 16.53
N THR A 58 11.21 8.57 17.22
CA THR A 58 9.76 8.39 17.19
C THR A 58 9.15 9.29 16.13
N GLY A 59 8.20 8.77 15.38
CA GLY A 59 7.40 9.52 14.42
C GLY A 59 5.94 9.08 14.46
N LYS A 60 5.09 9.80 13.74
CA LYS A 60 3.64 9.55 13.67
C LYS A 60 3.27 9.02 12.29
N ILE A 61 2.48 7.95 12.28
CA ILE A 61 1.80 7.44 11.09
C ILE A 61 0.36 7.91 11.13
N ALA A 62 -0.07 8.63 10.10
CA ALA A 62 -1.47 9.00 9.92
C ALA A 62 -2.26 7.84 9.32
N TYR A 63 -3.53 7.75 9.71
CA TYR A 63 -4.41 6.69 9.25
C TYR A 63 -5.86 7.14 9.09
N LYS A 64 -6.59 6.36 8.30
CA LYS A 64 -8.05 6.31 8.25
C LYS A 64 -8.51 4.88 8.47
N LEU A 65 -9.38 4.69 9.46
CA LEU A 65 -9.85 3.39 9.93
C LEU A 65 -11.35 3.27 9.67
N TYR A 66 -11.73 2.17 9.01
CA TYR A 66 -13.10 1.81 8.68
C TYR A 66 -13.50 0.62 9.56
N THR A 67 -14.42 0.84 10.48
CA THR A 67 -14.85 -0.15 11.47
C THR A 67 -16.34 -0.45 11.27
N PRO A 68 -16.70 -1.65 10.77
CA PRO A 68 -18.09 -2.08 10.71
C PRO A 68 -18.67 -2.18 12.12
N LYS A 69 -19.90 -1.72 12.35
CA LYS A 69 -20.54 -1.79 13.68
C LYS A 69 -20.72 -3.20 14.23
N THR A 70 -20.63 -4.22 13.37
CA THR A 70 -20.63 -5.62 13.77
C THR A 70 -19.34 -6.05 14.45
N ALA A 71 -18.22 -5.33 14.23
CA ALA A 71 -16.94 -5.59 14.85
C ALA A 71 -16.95 -5.11 16.30
N THR A 72 -16.94 -6.04 17.25
CA THR A 72 -16.96 -5.75 18.68
C THR A 72 -15.97 -6.65 19.41
N ALA A 73 -15.72 -6.38 20.69
CA ALA A 73 -14.79 -7.19 21.48
C ALA A 73 -15.24 -8.66 21.62
N THR A 74 -16.55 -8.92 21.55
CA THR A 74 -17.14 -10.28 21.62
C THR A 74 -17.38 -10.89 20.24
N ASN A 75 -17.58 -10.07 19.21
CA ASN A 75 -17.67 -10.49 17.80
C ASN A 75 -16.54 -9.85 17.00
N LYS A 76 -15.33 -10.43 17.13
CA LYS A 76 -14.13 -9.91 16.47
C LYS A 76 -14.20 -10.11 14.97
N ALA A 77 -13.84 -9.08 14.21
CA ALA A 77 -13.83 -9.08 12.77
C ALA A 77 -12.46 -9.41 12.19
N SER A 78 -12.43 -9.96 10.97
CA SER A 78 -11.21 -9.96 10.16
C SER A 78 -10.76 -8.53 9.87
N ALA A 79 -9.47 -8.33 9.61
CA ALA A 79 -8.95 -7.01 9.31
C ALA A 79 -8.02 -6.98 8.09
N LEU A 80 -7.90 -5.80 7.47
CA LEU A 80 -7.03 -5.58 6.32
C LEU A 80 -6.26 -4.26 6.47
N LEU A 81 -4.96 -4.31 6.27
CA LEU A 81 -4.12 -3.11 6.08
C LEU A 81 -4.09 -2.76 4.59
N LEU A 82 -4.35 -1.49 4.26
CA LEU A 82 -4.41 -0.98 2.89
C LEU A 82 -3.33 0.09 2.66
N LEU A 83 -2.46 -0.15 1.68
CA LEU A 83 -1.27 0.67 1.39
C LEU A 83 -1.39 1.31 0.00
N HIS A 84 -1.01 2.58 -0.14
CA HIS A 84 -1.32 3.40 -1.31
C HIS A 84 -0.16 3.43 -2.34
N GLY A 85 -0.44 4.00 -3.51
CA GLY A 85 0.58 4.22 -4.55
C GLY A 85 1.46 5.44 -4.26
N TYR A 86 2.55 5.61 -5.00
CA TYR A 86 3.36 6.81 -4.90
C TYR A 86 2.54 8.06 -5.30
N GLN A 87 2.74 9.19 -4.63
CA GLN A 87 1.97 10.45 -4.77
C GLN A 87 0.53 10.43 -4.24
N ASN A 88 0.14 9.39 -3.51
CA ASN A 88 -1.18 9.27 -2.91
C ASN A 88 -1.12 9.39 -1.38
N ASP A 89 -2.26 9.12 -0.74
CA ASP A 89 -2.47 9.11 0.71
C ASP A 89 -3.55 8.06 1.08
N HIS A 90 -3.89 7.98 2.36
CA HIS A 90 -4.91 7.08 2.91
C HIS A 90 -6.33 7.27 2.32
N GLU A 91 -6.61 8.35 1.59
CA GLU A 91 -7.91 8.59 0.95
C GLU A 91 -8.04 7.92 -0.42
N THR A 92 -6.93 7.67 -1.10
CA THR A 92 -6.96 7.28 -2.52
C THR A 92 -7.65 5.93 -2.76
N SER A 93 -7.54 5.02 -1.79
CA SER A 93 -8.16 3.69 -1.85
C SER A 93 -9.42 3.56 -0.98
N ALA A 94 -10.05 4.69 -0.63
CA ALA A 94 -11.22 4.74 0.25
C ALA A 94 -12.40 3.88 -0.25
N ALA A 95 -12.59 3.77 -1.57
CA ALA A 95 -13.65 2.94 -2.15
C ALA A 95 -13.46 1.45 -1.82
N TYR A 96 -12.23 0.92 -1.94
CA TYR A 96 -11.92 -0.46 -1.58
C TYR A 96 -12.09 -0.71 -0.08
N ALA A 97 -11.60 0.22 0.75
CA ALA A 97 -11.74 0.13 2.20
C ALA A 97 -13.21 0.09 2.63
N LEU A 98 -14.04 0.96 2.04
CA LEU A 98 -15.46 1.02 2.32
C LEU A 98 -16.21 -0.26 1.90
N GLU A 99 -15.92 -0.79 0.72
CA GLU A 99 -16.55 -2.02 0.23
C GLU A 99 -16.20 -3.25 1.08
N LEU A 100 -14.96 -3.34 1.55
CA LEU A 100 -14.52 -4.38 2.48
C LEU A 100 -15.19 -4.23 3.85
N ALA A 101 -15.30 -2.99 4.35
CA ALA A 101 -15.98 -2.72 5.61
C ALA A 101 -17.49 -3.01 5.55
N ARG A 102 -18.16 -2.77 4.42
CA ARG A 102 -19.55 -3.23 4.19
C ARG A 102 -19.71 -4.74 4.30
N ARG A 103 -18.63 -5.50 4.08
CA ARG A 103 -18.58 -6.96 4.18
C ARG A 103 -18.07 -7.45 5.54
N GLY A 104 -17.96 -6.57 6.53
CA GLY A 104 -17.59 -6.93 7.90
C GLY A 104 -16.08 -6.98 8.18
N VAL A 105 -15.25 -6.43 7.30
CA VAL A 105 -13.79 -6.35 7.50
C VAL A 105 -13.40 -5.00 8.11
N VAL A 106 -12.57 -4.99 9.16
CA VAL A 106 -11.97 -3.75 9.67
C VAL A 106 -10.82 -3.35 8.75
N VAL A 107 -10.86 -2.15 8.16
CA VAL A 107 -9.81 -1.71 7.21
C VAL A 107 -9.06 -0.51 7.75
N LEU A 108 -7.73 -0.64 7.85
CA LEU A 108 -6.84 0.47 8.18
C LEU A 108 -6.10 0.89 6.91
N ALA A 109 -6.32 2.11 6.45
CA ALA A 109 -5.50 2.76 5.44
C ALA A 109 -4.55 3.74 6.13
N ILE A 110 -3.28 3.78 5.72
CA ILE A 110 -2.30 4.69 6.31
C ILE A 110 -1.71 5.64 5.27
N ASP A 111 -1.14 6.74 5.73
CA ASP A 111 -0.16 7.50 4.96
C ASP A 111 1.22 6.87 5.15
N GLU A 112 1.80 6.36 4.08
CA GLU A 112 3.17 5.84 4.10
C GLU A 112 4.19 6.97 4.32
N PHE A 113 5.43 6.63 4.66
CA PHE A 113 6.49 7.63 4.89
C PHE A 113 6.54 8.68 3.77
N GLY A 114 6.65 9.96 4.15
CA GLY A 114 6.70 11.11 3.24
C GLY A 114 5.39 11.47 2.54
N HIS A 115 4.27 10.84 2.90
CA HIS A 115 2.96 11.12 2.32
C HIS A 115 1.97 11.63 3.38
N GLY A 116 0.93 12.31 2.89
CA GLY A 116 -0.17 12.84 3.69
C GLY A 116 0.25 13.53 4.99
N ALA A 117 -0.32 13.09 6.11
CA ALA A 117 -0.05 13.63 7.44
C ALA A 117 0.97 12.82 8.25
N THR A 118 1.62 11.80 7.65
CA THR A 118 2.70 11.04 8.30
C THR A 118 3.93 11.91 8.49
N SER A 119 4.48 11.94 9.71
CA SER A 119 5.60 12.83 10.06
C SER A 119 6.97 12.26 9.67
N ILE A 120 7.03 10.99 9.28
CA ILE A 120 8.27 10.28 8.97
C ILE A 120 8.62 10.53 7.51
N SER A 121 9.78 11.11 7.25
CA SER A 121 10.24 11.37 5.87
C SER A 121 10.54 10.07 5.13
N LEU A 122 10.16 10.02 3.85
CA LEU A 122 10.39 8.90 2.94
C LEU A 122 11.87 8.51 2.86
N ILE A 123 12.80 9.44 3.08
CA ILE A 123 14.24 9.13 3.07
C ILE A 123 14.60 8.02 4.08
N ASN A 124 13.86 7.93 5.20
CA ASN A 124 14.11 6.93 6.25
C ASN A 124 13.64 5.52 5.88
N ARG A 125 12.98 5.34 4.73
CA ARG A 125 12.84 4.04 4.08
C ARG A 125 14.22 3.41 3.81
N GLY A 126 15.23 4.24 3.54
CA GLY A 126 16.54 3.83 3.06
C GLY A 126 16.57 3.65 1.54
N TYR A 127 17.79 3.60 1.01
CA TYR A 127 18.11 3.44 -0.41
C TYR A 127 19.42 2.66 -0.55
N VAL A 128 19.72 2.23 -1.78
CA VAL A 128 21.00 1.67 -2.18
C VAL A 128 21.46 2.34 -3.48
N ASN A 129 22.67 2.04 -3.94
CA ASN A 129 23.25 2.61 -5.16
C ASN A 129 23.06 1.73 -6.41
N HIS A 130 22.11 0.80 -6.39
CA HIS A 130 21.77 -0.05 -7.53
C HIS A 130 20.27 -0.31 -7.59
N LYS A 131 19.75 -0.64 -8.77
CA LYS A 131 18.35 -1.04 -8.96
C LYS A 131 18.26 -2.38 -9.70
N VAL A 132 17.18 -3.10 -9.45
CA VAL A 132 16.77 -4.27 -10.25
C VAL A 132 15.64 -3.83 -11.16
N THR A 133 15.69 -4.22 -12.44
CA THR A 133 14.86 -3.62 -13.49
C THR A 133 13.82 -4.54 -14.11
N VAL A 134 13.75 -5.82 -13.74
CA VAL A 134 12.62 -6.73 -14.01
C VAL A 134 12.88 -8.01 -13.22
N ASN A 135 11.83 -8.72 -12.77
CA ASN A 135 11.90 -10.15 -12.43
C ASN A 135 13.08 -10.53 -11.51
N TYR A 136 13.05 -10.03 -10.28
CA TYR A 136 14.08 -10.23 -9.26
C TYR A 136 14.55 -11.68 -9.18
N GLY A 137 15.87 -11.86 -9.05
CA GLY A 137 16.53 -13.17 -9.02
C GLY A 137 16.92 -13.72 -10.40
N THR A 138 16.62 -13.00 -11.48
CA THR A 138 17.23 -13.21 -12.82
C THR A 138 18.14 -12.04 -13.23
N ASP A 139 18.71 -11.36 -12.23
CA ASP A 139 19.56 -10.19 -12.40
C ASP A 139 20.87 -10.48 -13.17
N SER A 140 21.25 -9.52 -14.00
CA SER A 140 22.48 -9.53 -14.77
C SER A 140 22.92 -8.10 -15.08
N GLU A 141 24.18 -7.79 -14.77
CA GLU A 141 24.81 -6.52 -15.16
C GLU A 141 24.95 -6.42 -16.69
N GLU A 142 25.30 -7.53 -17.36
CA GLU A 142 25.43 -7.61 -18.82
C GLU A 142 24.11 -7.26 -19.52
N ASN A 143 23.01 -7.85 -19.02
CA ASN A 143 21.67 -7.60 -19.55
C ASN A 143 21.04 -6.32 -19.02
N LYS A 144 21.76 -5.57 -18.18
CA LYS A 144 21.31 -4.32 -17.54
C LYS A 144 20.01 -4.49 -16.76
N THR A 145 19.78 -5.67 -16.18
CA THR A 145 18.65 -5.92 -15.27
C THR A 145 19.04 -5.66 -13.82
N PHE A 146 20.35 -5.60 -13.51
CA PHE A 146 20.90 -5.03 -12.27
C PHE A 146 21.86 -3.92 -12.64
N VAL A 147 21.58 -2.68 -12.22
CA VAL A 147 22.27 -1.50 -12.72
C VAL A 147 22.59 -0.55 -11.57
N GLY A 148 23.86 -0.14 -11.49
CA GLY A 148 24.29 0.94 -10.61
C GLY A 148 23.58 2.25 -10.93
N ILE A 149 23.14 2.96 -9.89
CA ILE A 149 22.46 4.25 -9.98
C ILE A 149 23.24 5.31 -9.20
N SER A 150 23.33 6.49 -9.80
CA SER A 150 23.98 7.66 -9.20
C SER A 150 23.02 8.84 -9.17
N GLY A 151 23.36 9.86 -8.39
CA GLY A 151 22.57 11.08 -8.24
C GLY A 151 22.21 11.38 -6.78
N PRO A 152 21.38 12.42 -6.56
CA PRO A 152 20.95 12.81 -5.22
C PRO A 152 20.19 11.68 -4.52
N GLU A 153 20.22 11.64 -3.19
CA GLU A 153 19.59 10.60 -2.39
C GLU A 153 18.11 10.40 -2.72
N ARG A 154 17.37 11.49 -2.93
CA ARG A 154 15.96 11.44 -3.36
C ARG A 154 15.76 10.66 -4.65
N TYR A 155 16.70 10.74 -5.60
CA TYR A 155 16.63 10.02 -6.85
C TYR A 155 16.95 8.54 -6.64
N LYS A 156 17.96 8.22 -5.81
CA LYS A 156 18.26 6.85 -5.41
C LYS A 156 17.03 6.17 -4.77
N VAL A 157 16.37 6.83 -3.81
CA VAL A 157 15.12 6.34 -3.18
C VAL A 157 14.06 6.00 -4.23
N MET A 158 13.76 6.93 -5.14
CA MET A 158 12.73 6.73 -6.16
C MET A 158 13.02 5.54 -7.08
N MET A 159 14.29 5.35 -7.44
CA MET A 159 14.73 4.24 -8.29
C MET A 159 14.84 2.90 -7.53
N ASN A 160 14.56 2.88 -6.22
CA ASN A 160 14.75 1.73 -5.34
C ASN A 160 13.49 1.29 -4.60
N PHE A 161 12.31 1.81 -4.93
CA PHE A 161 11.09 1.38 -4.24
C PHE A 161 10.87 -0.13 -4.28
N SER A 162 11.36 -0.76 -5.32
CA SER A 162 11.21 -2.15 -5.60
C SER A 162 12.31 -3.04 -4.98
N ASN A 163 13.40 -2.45 -4.46
CA ASN A 163 14.34 -3.13 -3.58
C ASN A 163 13.76 -3.19 -2.17
N MET A 164 13.58 -4.39 -1.63
CA MET A 164 12.92 -4.59 -0.34
C MET A 164 13.90 -5.03 0.74
N LYS A 165 13.65 -4.64 1.99
CA LYS A 165 14.51 -4.93 3.14
C LYS A 165 14.76 -6.42 3.34
N PHE A 166 13.73 -7.25 3.12
CA PHE A 166 13.80 -8.70 3.34
C PHE A 166 14.48 -9.46 2.18
N PHE A 167 14.83 -8.76 1.11
CA PHE A 167 15.65 -9.35 0.06
C PHE A 167 17.08 -9.60 0.53
N LEU A 168 17.76 -10.53 -0.16
CA LEU A 168 19.17 -10.82 0.07
C LEU A 168 20.01 -9.55 0.06
N ASP A 169 21.09 -9.54 0.84
CA ASP A 169 21.93 -8.35 1.05
C ASP A 169 22.41 -7.72 -0.27
N LYS A 170 22.61 -8.51 -1.33
CA LYS A 170 22.99 -8.00 -2.67
C LYS A 170 21.98 -7.01 -3.29
N TYR A 171 20.74 -6.96 -2.80
CA TYR A 171 19.71 -6.02 -3.25
C TYR A 171 19.36 -4.96 -2.20
N SER A 172 19.54 -5.29 -0.92
CA SER A 172 19.07 -4.48 0.20
C SER A 172 20.19 -3.68 0.88
N ARG A 173 21.46 -3.92 0.51
CA ARG A 173 22.66 -3.22 0.98
C ARG A 173 23.61 -2.93 -0.17
N ASP A 174 24.40 -1.86 -0.04
CA ASP A 174 25.49 -1.59 -0.99
C ASP A 174 26.86 -1.43 -0.32
N GLU A 175 27.90 -1.37 -1.17
CA GLU A 175 29.30 -1.22 -0.76
C GLU A 175 29.61 0.15 -0.13
N GLU A 176 28.76 1.15 -0.35
CA GLU A 176 28.86 2.48 0.27
C GLU A 176 28.32 2.48 1.72
N GLY A 177 27.76 1.35 2.18
CA GLY A 177 27.16 1.20 3.50
C GLY A 177 25.71 1.68 3.58
N ASN A 178 25.09 2.04 2.45
CA ASN A 178 23.66 2.33 2.40
C ASN A 178 22.85 1.03 2.46
N GLN A 179 21.62 1.14 2.93
CA GLN A 179 20.72 0.01 3.05
C GLN A 179 19.26 0.43 3.01
N ILE A 180 18.39 -0.52 2.65
CA ILE A 180 16.94 -0.41 2.81
C ILE A 180 16.59 -0.69 4.27
N LEU A 181 16.04 0.30 4.97
CA LEU A 181 15.76 0.25 6.42
C LEU A 181 14.34 -0.22 6.72
N ASP A 182 13.36 0.25 5.95
CA ASP A 182 11.95 -0.11 6.06
C ASP A 182 11.23 0.08 4.71
N SER A 183 11.24 -0.97 3.89
CA SER A 183 10.50 -0.98 2.62
C SER A 183 8.97 -1.08 2.78
N SER A 184 8.45 -1.25 4.00
CA SER A 184 7.03 -1.14 4.29
C SER A 184 6.56 0.30 4.51
N MET A 185 7.49 1.24 4.71
CA MET A 185 7.23 2.67 4.88
C MET A 185 6.16 2.95 5.94
N GLY A 186 6.25 2.25 7.09
CA GLY A 186 5.29 2.32 8.19
C GLY A 186 4.22 1.22 8.18
N GLY A 187 4.10 0.45 7.09
CA GLY A 187 3.16 -0.67 6.98
C GLY A 187 3.33 -1.73 8.08
N ILE A 188 4.58 -2.08 8.45
CA ILE A 188 4.84 -3.05 9.52
C ILE A 188 4.28 -2.56 10.87
N ALA A 189 4.54 -1.30 11.20
CA ALA A 189 4.04 -0.68 12.42
C ALA A 189 2.50 -0.59 12.42
N ALA A 190 1.91 -0.21 11.29
CA ALA A 190 0.47 -0.11 11.11
C ALA A 190 -0.24 -1.47 11.22
N TYR A 191 0.36 -2.51 10.64
CA TYR A 191 -0.16 -3.88 10.73
C TYR A 191 -0.14 -4.39 12.17
N SER A 192 0.97 -4.15 12.88
CA SER A 192 1.08 -4.46 14.30
C SER A 192 0.03 -3.69 15.10
N TYR A 193 -0.13 -2.37 14.87
CA TYR A 193 -1.15 -1.56 15.54
C TYR A 193 -2.57 -2.10 15.29
N LEU A 194 -2.92 -2.42 14.04
CA LEU A 194 -4.21 -2.99 13.67
C LEU A 194 -4.53 -4.27 14.44
N SER A 195 -3.53 -5.14 14.64
CA SER A 195 -3.68 -6.40 15.37
C SER A 195 -4.03 -6.23 16.86
N THR A 196 -3.75 -5.05 17.43
CA THR A 196 -4.00 -4.75 18.85
C THR A 196 -5.42 -4.29 19.15
N LEU A 197 -6.19 -3.93 18.11
CA LEU A 197 -7.55 -3.43 18.29
C LEU A 197 -8.44 -4.54 18.87
N SER A 198 -9.17 -4.24 19.95
CA SER A 198 -9.90 -5.25 20.74
C SER A 198 -11.00 -5.98 19.96
N TYR A 199 -11.49 -5.37 18.88
CA TYR A 199 -12.52 -5.89 17.98
C TYR A 199 -11.94 -6.54 16.70
N VAL A 200 -10.62 -6.65 16.58
CA VAL A 200 -9.93 -7.35 15.49
C VAL A 200 -9.57 -8.76 15.92
N ASP A 201 -9.88 -9.73 15.06
CA ASP A 201 -9.38 -11.10 15.14
C ASP A 201 -8.00 -11.12 14.47
N SER A 202 -6.95 -11.05 15.29
CA SER A 202 -5.58 -10.97 14.81
C SER A 202 -5.11 -12.21 14.04
N THR A 203 -5.87 -13.31 14.12
CA THR A 203 -5.61 -14.53 13.34
C THR A 203 -6.21 -14.49 11.93
N LYS A 204 -7.01 -13.46 11.61
CA LYS A 204 -7.72 -13.28 10.34
C LYS A 204 -7.43 -11.91 9.74
N MET A 205 -6.15 -11.64 9.54
CA MET A 205 -5.68 -10.37 9.00
C MET A 205 -5.08 -10.55 7.60
N ALA A 206 -5.21 -9.54 6.75
CA ALA A 206 -4.65 -9.52 5.40
C ALA A 206 -3.98 -8.16 5.11
N VAL A 207 -3.20 -8.09 4.03
CA VAL A 207 -2.60 -6.84 3.57
C VAL A 207 -2.86 -6.66 2.07
N SER A 208 -3.16 -5.44 1.67
CA SER A 208 -3.33 -5.06 0.27
C SER A 208 -2.58 -3.78 -0.04
N GLY A 209 -2.05 -3.69 -1.27
CA GLY A 209 -1.34 -2.50 -1.72
C GLY A 209 -1.55 -2.20 -3.19
N HIS A 210 -1.42 -0.93 -3.56
CA HIS A 210 -1.47 -0.47 -4.95
C HIS A 210 -0.13 0.16 -5.38
N SER A 211 0.42 -0.25 -6.53
CA SER A 211 1.68 0.26 -7.08
C SER A 211 2.78 0.24 -6.02
N MET A 212 3.25 1.40 -5.54
CA MET A 212 4.23 1.51 -4.45
C MET A 212 3.86 0.67 -3.22
N GLY A 213 2.60 0.69 -2.80
CA GLY A 213 2.10 -0.04 -1.65
C GLY A 213 2.18 -1.56 -1.81
N THR A 214 2.42 -2.09 -3.02
CA THR A 214 2.62 -3.53 -3.24
C THR A 214 3.97 -4.00 -2.67
N TRP A 215 5.05 -3.23 -2.86
CA TRP A 215 6.35 -3.51 -2.23
C TRP A 215 6.27 -3.37 -0.70
N ALA A 216 5.45 -2.43 -0.22
CA ALA A 216 5.18 -2.31 1.19
C ALA A 216 4.38 -3.50 1.74
N SER A 217 3.38 -3.98 1.00
CA SER A 217 2.57 -5.16 1.34
C SER A 217 3.41 -6.43 1.39
N TRP A 218 4.35 -6.59 0.47
CA TRP A 218 5.35 -7.66 0.50
C TRP A 218 6.20 -7.60 1.76
N SER A 219 6.68 -6.40 2.09
CA SER A 219 7.50 -6.18 3.28
C SER A 219 6.76 -6.48 4.59
N VAL A 220 5.47 -6.12 4.68
CA VAL A 220 4.60 -6.49 5.80
C VAL A 220 4.46 -8.01 5.88
N SER A 221 4.15 -8.66 4.76
CA SER A 221 3.94 -10.11 4.72
C SER A 221 5.20 -10.88 5.10
N ALA A 222 6.35 -10.48 4.58
CA ALA A 222 7.63 -11.08 4.90
C ALA A 222 7.99 -10.91 6.38
N ASN A 223 7.75 -9.72 6.95
CA ASN A 223 8.07 -9.44 8.36
C ASN A 223 7.26 -10.29 9.35
N PHE A 224 6.01 -10.62 9.01
CA PHE A 224 5.12 -11.39 9.88
C PHE A 224 4.96 -12.86 9.47
N SER A 225 5.72 -13.32 8.45
CA SER A 225 5.77 -14.72 8.04
C SER A 225 6.08 -15.64 9.23
N GLY A 226 5.25 -16.67 9.43
CA GLY A 226 5.40 -17.63 10.54
C GLY A 226 5.06 -17.10 11.94
N THR A 227 4.57 -15.87 12.06
CA THR A 227 4.17 -15.28 13.36
C THR A 227 2.68 -15.51 13.67
N ALA A 228 2.26 -15.24 14.91
CA ALA A 228 0.86 -15.40 15.32
C ALA A 228 -0.12 -14.48 14.56
N ILE A 229 0.37 -13.36 14.01
CA ILE A 229 -0.42 -12.39 13.25
C ILE A 229 -0.09 -12.44 11.75
N GLU A 230 0.49 -13.54 11.27
CA GLU A 230 0.84 -13.70 9.86
C GLU A 230 -0.34 -13.43 8.92
N PRO A 231 -0.17 -12.57 7.87
CA PRO A 231 -1.21 -12.29 6.90
C PRO A 231 -1.74 -13.55 6.23
N LYS A 232 -3.07 -13.68 6.20
CA LYS A 232 -3.78 -14.80 5.54
C LYS A 232 -3.96 -14.59 4.05
N ALA A 233 -3.78 -13.37 3.56
CA ALA A 233 -3.77 -13.04 2.15
C ALA A 233 -2.89 -11.81 1.90
N THR A 234 -2.20 -11.80 0.76
CA THR A 234 -1.41 -10.67 0.26
C THR A 234 -1.96 -10.27 -1.11
N ILE A 235 -2.62 -9.12 -1.19
CA ILE A 235 -3.30 -8.64 -2.39
C ILE A 235 -2.51 -7.48 -3.02
N LEU A 236 -2.19 -7.59 -4.30
CA LEU A 236 -1.27 -6.68 -4.97
C LEU A 236 -1.94 -6.11 -6.20
N GLN A 237 -2.10 -4.79 -6.26
CA GLN A 237 -2.69 -4.09 -7.39
C GLN A 237 -1.60 -3.33 -8.13
N ALA A 238 -1.43 -3.61 -9.43
CA ALA A 238 -0.34 -3.05 -10.26
C ALA A 238 1.04 -3.25 -9.62
N GLY A 239 1.27 -4.46 -9.08
CA GLY A 239 2.51 -4.83 -8.39
C GLY A 239 3.45 -5.69 -9.22
N GLU A 240 4.49 -6.18 -8.56
CA GLU A 240 5.50 -7.06 -9.13
C GLU A 240 5.63 -8.37 -8.35
N LEU A 241 6.12 -9.39 -9.06
CA LEU A 241 6.56 -10.66 -8.48
C LEU A 241 8.09 -10.74 -8.53
N PHE A 242 8.64 -11.65 -7.76
CA PHE A 242 10.07 -11.93 -7.65
C PHE A 242 10.30 -13.44 -7.59
N THR A 243 11.47 -13.92 -8.02
CA THR A 243 11.81 -15.34 -7.86
C THR A 243 12.16 -15.64 -6.41
N LYS A 244 12.19 -16.93 -6.08
CA LYS A 244 12.59 -17.43 -4.75
C LYS A 244 14.05 -17.11 -4.41
N ASP A 245 14.89 -16.89 -5.41
CA ASP A 245 16.31 -16.54 -5.23
C ASP A 245 16.52 -15.09 -4.77
N ALA A 246 15.45 -14.27 -4.72
CA ALA A 246 15.54 -12.89 -4.29
C ALA A 246 15.59 -12.72 -2.75
N TYR A 247 15.20 -13.75 -1.98
CA TYR A 247 14.99 -13.68 -0.54
C TYR A 247 15.22 -15.03 0.15
N ASP A 248 15.13 -15.06 1.48
CA ASP A 248 15.23 -16.30 2.25
C ASP A 248 13.95 -17.15 2.13
N TYR A 249 13.79 -17.81 0.98
CA TYR A 249 12.63 -18.65 0.66
C TYR A 249 12.40 -19.80 1.65
N ALA A 250 13.44 -20.25 2.35
CA ALA A 250 13.32 -21.33 3.32
C ALA A 250 12.54 -20.91 4.57
N ASN A 251 12.57 -19.62 4.92
CA ASN A 251 11.98 -19.10 6.16
C ASN A 251 10.85 -18.08 5.94
N ILE A 252 10.74 -17.51 4.74
CA ILE A 252 9.71 -16.55 4.38
C ILE A 252 8.74 -17.20 3.40
N HIS A 253 7.46 -17.18 3.76
CA HIS A 253 6.38 -17.65 2.90
C HIS A 253 5.26 -16.61 2.84
N PHE A 254 4.42 -16.72 1.79
CA PHE A 254 3.34 -15.80 1.53
C PHE A 254 2.04 -16.57 1.31
N ASN A 255 0.98 -16.18 2.01
CA ASN A 255 -0.32 -16.86 1.92
C ASN A 255 -1.23 -16.20 0.91
N ASN A 256 -1.95 -17.03 0.13
CA ASN A 256 -3.06 -16.64 -0.74
C ASN A 256 -2.78 -15.34 -1.50
N VAL A 257 -1.73 -15.36 -2.31
CA VAL A 257 -1.28 -14.18 -3.07
C VAL A 257 -2.23 -13.96 -4.24
N LEU A 258 -2.72 -12.72 -4.35
CA LEU A 258 -3.53 -12.27 -5.49
C LEU A 258 -2.82 -11.10 -6.17
N LEU A 259 -2.50 -11.28 -7.45
CA LEU A 259 -1.97 -10.21 -8.30
C LEU A 259 -3.07 -9.70 -9.23
N LEU A 260 -3.43 -8.43 -9.07
CA LEU A 260 -4.35 -7.70 -9.93
C LEU A 260 -3.54 -6.75 -10.80
N THR A 261 -3.64 -6.88 -12.11
CA THR A 261 -2.89 -6.06 -13.06
C THR A 261 -3.80 -5.51 -14.15
N ALA A 262 -3.55 -4.28 -14.59
CA ALA A 262 -4.28 -3.70 -15.70
C ALA A 262 -3.60 -4.10 -17.01
N LYS A 263 -4.38 -4.65 -17.96
CA LYS A 263 -3.89 -5.08 -19.28
C LYS A 263 -3.16 -3.98 -20.05
N TRP A 264 -3.46 -2.72 -19.79
CA TRP A 264 -2.88 -1.57 -20.48
C TRP A 264 -2.05 -0.69 -19.54
N ASP A 265 -1.51 -1.27 -18.47
CA ASP A 265 -0.60 -0.55 -17.59
C ASP A 265 0.71 -0.20 -18.34
N GLU A 266 0.99 1.10 -18.43
CA GLU A 266 2.18 1.67 -19.09
C GLU A 266 3.28 2.05 -18.08
N PHE A 267 3.08 1.80 -16.78
CA PHE A 267 4.00 2.23 -15.72
C PHE A 267 5.38 1.55 -15.81
N ASN A 268 5.48 0.42 -16.52
CA ASN A 268 6.76 -0.18 -16.91
C ASN A 268 7.70 0.81 -17.62
N MET A 269 7.15 1.81 -18.32
CA MET A 269 7.97 2.86 -18.95
C MET A 269 8.62 3.77 -17.90
N PHE A 270 7.94 4.06 -16.80
CA PHE A 270 8.48 4.87 -15.73
C PHE A 270 9.48 4.09 -14.87
N ARG A 271 9.17 2.83 -14.57
CA ARG A 271 10.00 1.96 -13.71
C ARG A 271 11.25 1.43 -14.43
N ASP A 272 11.05 0.89 -15.62
CA ASP A 272 12.04 0.07 -16.33
C ASP A 272 12.50 0.68 -17.66
N TYR A 273 12.01 1.88 -18.00
CA TYR A 273 12.17 2.48 -19.34
C TYR A 273 11.72 1.55 -20.48
N SER A 274 10.85 0.59 -20.15
CA SER A 274 10.29 -0.36 -21.10
C SER A 274 9.06 0.26 -21.75
N LYS A 275 9.04 0.28 -23.09
CA LYS A 275 7.85 0.69 -23.85
C LYS A 275 6.79 -0.42 -23.93
N GLN A 276 7.05 -1.58 -23.31
CA GLN A 276 6.11 -2.69 -23.29
C GLN A 276 5.08 -2.46 -22.19
N THR A 277 3.82 -2.33 -22.60
CA THR A 277 2.69 -2.43 -21.67
C THR A 277 2.63 -3.83 -21.08
N VAL A 278 1.94 -3.97 -19.95
CA VAL A 278 1.52 -5.29 -19.47
C VAL A 278 0.83 -6.04 -20.61
N ASN A 279 1.10 -7.34 -20.72
CA ASN A 279 0.49 -8.22 -21.71
C ASN A 279 0.42 -9.64 -21.14
N ASP A 280 -0.13 -10.57 -21.90
CA ASP A 280 -0.38 -11.95 -21.46
C ASP A 280 0.89 -12.70 -21.03
N SER A 281 2.09 -12.19 -21.34
CA SER A 281 3.35 -12.72 -20.77
C SER A 281 3.37 -12.72 -19.25
N ILE A 282 2.63 -11.82 -18.58
CA ILE A 282 2.55 -11.79 -17.12
C ILE A 282 1.89 -13.05 -16.55
N ILE A 283 1.01 -13.73 -17.29
CA ILE A 283 0.40 -14.99 -16.86
C ILE A 283 1.04 -16.22 -17.52
N GLN A 284 1.87 -16.04 -18.54
CA GLN A 284 2.54 -17.12 -19.28
C GLN A 284 3.99 -17.36 -18.85
N ASN A 285 4.56 -16.51 -17.98
CA ASN A 285 5.95 -16.64 -17.54
C ASN A 285 6.11 -17.61 -16.35
N ASP A 286 7.34 -18.13 -16.19
CA ASP A 286 7.68 -19.07 -15.11
C ASP A 286 7.53 -18.48 -13.72
N ILE A 287 7.80 -17.19 -13.54
CA ILE A 287 7.77 -16.53 -12.23
C ILE A 287 6.36 -16.54 -11.68
N THR A 288 5.36 -16.19 -12.49
CA THR A 288 3.96 -16.21 -12.08
C THR A 288 3.51 -17.62 -11.74
N SER A 289 3.87 -18.60 -12.56
CA SER A 289 3.52 -19.99 -12.30
C SER A 289 4.17 -20.54 -11.03
N GLU A 290 5.47 -20.27 -10.85
CA GLU A 290 6.23 -20.71 -9.70
C GLU A 290 5.75 -20.04 -8.42
N PHE A 291 5.53 -18.72 -8.47
CA PHE A 291 5.22 -17.93 -7.30
C PHE A 291 3.77 -18.11 -6.85
N LEU A 292 2.82 -18.11 -7.79
CA LEU A 292 1.39 -18.27 -7.47
C LEU A 292 0.97 -19.74 -7.37
N GLY A 293 1.83 -20.69 -7.77
CA GLY A 293 1.52 -22.12 -7.76
C GLY A 293 0.46 -22.53 -8.77
N VAL A 294 0.39 -21.84 -9.91
CA VAL A 294 -0.60 -22.08 -10.98
C VAL A 294 0.08 -22.42 -12.31
N ALA A 295 -0.60 -23.16 -13.19
CA ALA A 295 -0.06 -23.51 -14.50
C ALA A 295 0.11 -22.25 -15.38
N LYS A 296 1.10 -22.25 -16.28
CA LYS A 296 1.29 -21.14 -17.22
C LYS A 296 0.03 -20.92 -18.05
N GLY A 297 -0.40 -19.66 -18.14
CA GLY A 297 -1.55 -19.24 -18.92
C GLY A 297 -2.91 -19.50 -18.27
N SER A 298 -2.97 -19.91 -17.00
CA SER A 298 -4.23 -20.18 -16.29
C SER A 298 -4.82 -18.97 -15.54
N GLY A 299 -4.30 -17.76 -15.76
CA GLY A 299 -4.85 -16.53 -15.17
C GLY A 299 -6.16 -16.12 -15.85
N GLU A 300 -7.11 -15.60 -15.06
CA GLU A 300 -8.36 -14.99 -15.52
C GLU A 300 -8.24 -13.47 -15.72
#